data_AF-A0A1V3WTC9-F1
#
_entry.id   AF-A0A1V3WTC9-F1
#
_cell.length_a   1.000
_cell.length_b   1.000
_cell.length_c   1.000
_cell.angle_alpha   90.00
_cell.angle_beta   90.00
_cell.angle_gamma   90.00
#
_symmetry.space_group_name_H-M   'P 1'
#
loop_
_entity.id
_entity.type
_entity.pdbx_description
1 polymer ?
#
loop_
_entity_poly.entity_id
_entity_poly.type
_entity_poly.pdbx_seq_one_letter_code
_entity_poly.pdbx_strand_id
1 'polypeptide(L)'
;MTFLRSLTARGLSGVALVTSDAHAGLLSAIGATLPGASWQRCRTHYATNLMAITPKSSWPWVKTLLHSVFDQPDATSVAAQYDRIIDALADKLPKVADHLEAARSDLLAFTAFPKQIWRQIWSNNPLSVNRPSGDTNLTAA
;
A
#
# COMPACT_ATOMS: atom_id res chain seq x y z
N MET A 1 -5.20 -17.65 -15.96
CA MET A 1 -3.97 -17.31 -15.21
C MET A 1 -2.72 -17.39 -16.10
N THR A 2 -2.66 -16.61 -17.19
CA THR A 2 -1.59 -16.72 -18.20
C THR A 2 -0.51 -15.66 -18.04
N PHE A 3 -0.84 -14.50 -17.47
CA PHE A 3 0.07 -13.36 -17.39
C PHE A 3 1.24 -13.56 -16.40
N LEU A 4 0.97 -13.80 -15.12
CA LEU A 4 2.05 -13.96 -14.13
C LEU A 4 2.96 -15.15 -14.43
N ARG A 5 2.38 -16.26 -14.91
CA ARG A 5 3.14 -17.43 -15.39
C ARG A 5 4.04 -17.09 -16.58
N SER A 6 3.62 -16.21 -17.48
CA SER A 6 4.47 -15.79 -18.60
C SER A 6 5.62 -14.88 -18.16
N LEU A 7 5.47 -14.14 -17.06
CA LEU A 7 6.57 -13.37 -16.48
C LEU A 7 7.61 -14.30 -15.85
N THR A 8 7.18 -15.28 -15.04
CA THR A 8 8.10 -16.26 -14.44
C THR A 8 8.78 -17.11 -15.50
N ALA A 9 8.07 -17.52 -16.56
CA ALA A 9 8.64 -18.26 -17.69
C ALA A 9 9.68 -17.44 -18.47
N ARG A 10 9.61 -16.10 -18.42
CA ARG A 10 10.61 -15.19 -19.00
C ARG A 10 11.73 -14.81 -18.02
N GLY A 11 11.81 -15.47 -16.87
CA GLY A 11 12.90 -15.31 -15.91
C GLY A 11 12.63 -14.34 -14.76
N LEU A 12 11.39 -13.84 -14.58
CA LEU A 12 11.05 -13.07 -13.38
C LEU A 12 11.27 -13.94 -12.14
N SER A 13 12.13 -13.49 -11.23
CA SER A 13 12.49 -14.15 -9.98
C SER A 13 12.81 -13.12 -8.90
N GLY A 14 12.88 -13.55 -7.64
CA GLY A 14 13.23 -12.66 -6.51
C GLY A 14 12.18 -11.60 -6.16
N VAL A 15 10.91 -11.80 -6.54
CA VAL A 15 9.85 -10.84 -6.24
C VAL A 15 9.58 -10.82 -4.74
N ALA A 16 9.91 -9.71 -4.09
CA ALA A 16 9.73 -9.55 -2.65
C ALA A 16 8.33 -9.04 -2.27
N LEU A 17 7.72 -8.21 -3.12
CA LEU A 17 6.41 -7.60 -2.88
C LEU A 17 5.61 -7.46 -4.18
N VAL A 18 4.31 -7.76 -4.10
CA VAL A 18 3.35 -7.44 -5.14
C VAL A 18 2.30 -6.49 -4.59
N THR A 19 2.13 -5.33 -5.23
CA THR A 19 1.08 -4.37 -4.89
C THR A 19 -0.03 -4.42 -5.93
N SER A 20 -1.26 -4.75 -5.53
CA SER A 20 -2.41 -4.82 -6.44
C SER A 20 -3.73 -4.53 -5.75
N ASP A 21 -4.84 -4.45 -6.51
CA ASP A 21 -6.16 -4.53 -5.88
C ASP A 21 -6.42 -5.92 -5.27
N ALA A 22 -7.35 -6.00 -4.31
CA ALA A 22 -7.69 -7.20 -3.54
C ALA A 22 -8.70 -8.12 -4.24
N HIS A 23 -8.54 -8.30 -5.55
CA HIS A 23 -9.41 -9.19 -6.31
C HIS A 23 -9.01 -10.65 -6.06
N ALA A 24 -9.94 -11.50 -5.61
CA ALA A 24 -9.66 -12.87 -5.18
C ALA A 24 -8.91 -13.71 -6.23
N GLY A 25 -9.29 -13.57 -7.52
CA GLY A 25 -8.60 -14.26 -8.62
C GLY A 25 -7.16 -13.79 -8.81
N LEU A 26 -6.86 -12.53 -8.50
CA LEU A 26 -5.51 -11.97 -8.59
C LEU A 26 -4.65 -12.42 -7.41
N LEU A 27 -5.17 -12.39 -6.18
CA LEU A 27 -4.46 -12.91 -4.99
C LEU A 27 -4.12 -14.39 -5.18
N SER A 28 -5.09 -15.18 -5.64
CA SER A 28 -4.88 -16.60 -5.95
C SER A 28 -3.80 -16.80 -7.03
N ALA A 29 -3.79 -15.95 -8.06
CA ALA A 29 -2.78 -16.02 -9.11
C ALA A 29 -1.39 -15.66 -8.59
N ILE A 30 -1.27 -14.62 -7.76
CA ILE A 30 0.00 -14.20 -7.13
C ILE A 30 0.54 -15.34 -6.28
N GLY A 31 -0.27 -15.87 -5.35
CA GLY A 31 0.16 -16.97 -4.47
C GLY A 31 0.58 -18.23 -5.23
N ALA A 32 -0.07 -18.54 -6.34
CA ALA A 32 0.25 -19.70 -7.17
C ALA A 32 1.48 -19.51 -8.09
N THR A 33 1.95 -18.29 -8.32
CA THR A 33 2.99 -18.00 -9.33
C THR A 33 4.23 -17.33 -8.76
N LEU A 34 4.11 -16.61 -7.65
CA LEU A 34 5.19 -15.88 -6.99
C LEU A 34 5.29 -16.33 -5.53
N PRO A 35 5.64 -17.61 -5.27
CA PRO A 35 5.75 -18.11 -3.91
C PRO A 35 6.80 -17.33 -3.13
N GLY A 36 6.49 -16.96 -1.88
CA GLY A 36 7.37 -16.18 -1.01
C GLY A 36 7.30 -14.66 -1.21
N ALA A 37 6.62 -14.16 -2.24
CA ALA A 37 6.34 -12.74 -2.36
C ALA A 37 5.31 -12.32 -1.30
N SER A 38 5.60 -11.23 -0.59
CA SER A 38 4.57 -10.54 0.19
C SER A 38 3.56 -9.89 -0.73
N TRP A 39 2.35 -9.64 -0.24
CA TRP A 39 1.33 -8.91 -0.97
C TRP A 39 0.86 -7.70 -0.18
N GLN A 40 0.67 -6.58 -0.88
CA GLN A 40 0.11 -5.36 -0.33
C GLN A 40 -1.09 -4.91 -1.17
N ARG A 41 -2.15 -4.49 -0.49
CA ARG A 41 -3.29 -3.86 -1.16
C ARG A 41 -2.89 -2.46 -1.66
N CYS A 42 -3.15 -2.21 -2.93
CA CYS A 42 -2.87 -0.93 -3.57
C CYS A 42 -3.66 0.20 -2.93
N ARG A 43 -2.96 1.21 -2.38
CA ARG A 43 -3.59 2.32 -1.66
C ARG A 43 -4.60 3.11 -2.49
N THR A 44 -4.35 3.29 -3.79
CA THR A 44 -5.21 4.15 -4.63
C THR A 44 -6.51 3.46 -4.97
N HIS A 45 -6.45 2.17 -5.30
CA HIS A 45 -7.65 1.35 -5.44
C HIS A 45 -8.40 1.25 -4.11
N TYR A 46 -7.67 1.06 -3.01
CA TYR A 46 -8.28 1.03 -1.69
C TYR A 46 -8.98 2.35 -1.32
N ALA A 47 -8.36 3.50 -1.60
CA ALA A 47 -8.98 4.80 -1.37
C ALA A 47 -10.29 4.96 -2.15
N THR A 48 -10.34 4.46 -3.40
CA THR A 48 -11.59 4.43 -4.20
C THR A 48 -12.64 3.52 -3.56
N ASN A 49 -12.25 2.32 -3.10
CA ASN A 49 -13.16 1.39 -2.42
C ASN A 49 -13.71 1.99 -1.12
N LEU A 50 -12.84 2.63 -0.32
CA LEU A 50 -13.21 3.29 0.93
C LEU A 50 -14.12 4.49 0.67
N MET A 51 -13.84 5.30 -0.35
CA MET A 51 -14.68 6.41 -0.76
C MET A 51 -16.09 5.95 -1.14
N ALA A 52 -16.24 4.81 -1.81
CA ALA A 52 -17.53 4.29 -2.24
C ALA A 52 -18.47 3.96 -1.07
N ILE A 53 -17.92 3.61 0.09
CA ILE A 53 -18.70 3.31 1.31
C ILE A 53 -18.76 4.48 2.30
N THR A 54 -18.04 5.57 2.04
CA THR A 54 -17.99 6.74 2.91
C THR A 54 -19.02 7.78 2.45
N PRO A 55 -19.81 8.39 3.36
CA PRO A 55 -20.66 9.52 3.02
C PRO A 55 -19.86 10.64 2.35
N LYS A 56 -20.37 11.22 1.25
CA LYS A 56 -19.64 12.21 0.44
C LYS A 56 -19.13 13.41 1.26
N SER A 57 -19.92 13.88 2.22
CA SER A 57 -19.56 14.99 3.13
C SER A 57 -18.40 14.65 4.08
N SER A 58 -18.25 13.37 4.43
CA SER A 58 -17.20 12.89 5.34
C SER A 58 -15.91 12.49 4.61
N TRP A 59 -15.96 12.27 3.29
CA TRP A 59 -14.80 11.79 2.52
C TRP A 59 -13.54 12.64 2.66
N PRO A 60 -13.58 13.99 2.61
CA PRO A 60 -12.37 14.80 2.79
C PRO A 60 -11.65 14.54 4.12
N TRP A 61 -12.40 14.29 5.18
CA TRP A 61 -11.87 13.95 6.50
C TRP A 61 -11.28 12.53 6.50
N VAL A 62 -12.04 11.52 6.05
CA VAL A 62 -11.57 10.12 5.99
C VAL A 62 -10.33 9.96 5.11
N LYS A 63 -10.27 10.66 3.98
CA LYS A 63 -9.11 10.65 3.08
C LYS A 63 -7.86 11.19 3.77
N THR A 64 -7.98 12.30 4.50
CA THR A 64 -6.87 12.89 5.27
C THR A 64 -6.38 11.92 6.34
N LEU A 65 -7.29 11.27 7.07
CA LEU A 65 -6.95 10.23 8.02
C LEU A 65 -6.20 9.07 7.35
N LEU A 66 -6.73 8.50 6.27
CA LEU A 66 -6.07 7.41 5.54
C LEU A 66 -4.66 7.79 5.07
N HIS A 67 -4.47 9.00 4.56
CA HIS A 67 -3.15 9.47 4.11
C HIS A 67 -2.14 9.55 5.26
N SER A 68 -2.57 10.01 6.44
CA SER A 68 -1.68 10.20 7.59
C SER A 68 -0.99 8.92 8.07
N VAL A 69 -1.53 7.73 7.75
CA VAL A 69 -0.92 6.42 8.03
C VAL A 69 0.43 6.28 7.32
N PHE A 70 0.53 6.76 6.07
CA PHE A 70 1.71 6.55 5.23
C PHE A 70 2.84 7.56 5.51
N ASP A 71 2.54 8.62 6.28
CA ASP A 71 3.46 9.68 6.65
C ASP A 71 4.19 9.39 7.98
N GLN A 72 3.89 8.26 8.63
CA GLN A 72 4.47 7.92 9.94
C GLN A 72 5.96 7.54 9.85
N PRO A 73 6.74 7.84 10.91
CA PRO A 73 8.19 7.66 10.91
C PRO A 73 8.66 6.21 11.01
N ASP A 74 7.85 5.32 11.58
CA ASP A 74 8.21 3.92 11.85
C ASP A 74 6.96 3.03 11.98
N ALA A 75 7.15 1.71 12.07
CA ALA A 75 6.06 0.73 12.01
C ALA A 75 5.13 0.82 13.24
N THR A 76 5.70 1.13 14.41
CA THR A 76 4.95 1.34 15.65
C THR A 76 4.04 2.55 15.52
N SER A 77 4.56 3.65 14.97
CA SER A 77 3.81 4.88 14.71
C SER A 77 2.73 4.69 13.64
N VAL A 78 3.00 3.87 12.60
CA VAL A 78 1.98 3.44 11.62
C VAL A 78 0.83 2.71 12.30
N ALA A 79 1.13 1.69 13.12
CA ALA A 79 0.13 0.92 13.83
C ALA A 79 -0.70 1.80 14.77
N ALA A 80 -0.03 2.61 15.59
CA ALA A 80 -0.70 3.53 16.51
C ALA A 80 -1.55 4.59 15.80
N GLN A 81 -1.10 5.09 14.65
CA GLN A 81 -1.92 6.00 13.84
C GLN A 81 -3.15 5.29 13.26
N TYR A 82 -3.01 4.04 12.85
CA TYR A 82 -4.15 3.26 12.36
C TYR A 82 -5.19 3.04 13.46
N ASP A 83 -4.77 2.69 14.68
CA ASP A 83 -5.66 2.52 15.83
C ASP A 83 -6.44 3.81 16.12
N ARG A 84 -5.75 4.96 16.17
CA ARG A 84 -6.39 6.27 16.35
C ARG A 84 -7.43 6.58 15.28
N ILE A 85 -7.21 6.15 14.03
CA ILE A 85 -8.17 6.36 12.94
C ILE A 85 -9.40 5.49 13.14
N ILE A 86 -9.22 4.23 13.52
CA ILE A 86 -10.34 3.32 13.81
C ILE A 86 -11.18 3.89 14.96
N ASP A 87 -10.56 4.29 16.06
CA ASP A 87 -11.25 4.90 17.20
C ASP A 87 -12.02 6.16 16.81
N ALA A 88 -11.42 7.04 16.00
CA ALA A 88 -12.07 8.27 15.55
C ALA A 88 -13.27 8.02 14.62
N LEU A 89 -13.30 6.89 13.92
CA LEU A 89 -14.33 6.54 12.96
C LEU A 89 -15.40 5.61 13.53
N ALA A 90 -15.11 4.82 14.56
CA ALA A 90 -15.99 3.78 15.08
C ALA A 90 -17.39 4.28 15.42
N ASP A 91 -17.49 5.43 16.10
CA ASP A 91 -18.79 5.98 16.52
C ASP A 91 -19.57 6.60 15.35
N LYS A 92 -18.90 7.38 14.50
CA LYS A 92 -19.56 8.21 13.48
C LYS A 92 -19.76 7.48 12.15
N LEU A 93 -18.83 6.58 11.83
CA LEU A 93 -18.70 5.90 10.55
C LEU A 93 -18.31 4.42 10.77
N PRO A 94 -19.10 3.62 11.53
CA PRO A 94 -18.72 2.26 11.91
C PRO A 94 -18.40 1.37 10.70
N LYS A 95 -19.18 1.46 9.63
CA LYS A 95 -18.91 0.70 8.39
C LYS A 95 -17.57 1.04 7.73
N VAL A 96 -17.11 2.28 7.86
CA VAL A 96 -15.81 2.72 7.33
C VAL A 96 -14.69 2.21 8.24
N ALA A 97 -14.88 2.25 9.55
CA ALA A 97 -13.96 1.69 10.53
C ALA A 97 -13.80 0.17 10.33
N ASP A 98 -14.89 -0.58 10.24
CA ASP A 98 -14.87 -2.04 10.01
C ASP A 98 -14.14 -2.40 8.71
N HIS A 99 -14.38 -1.65 7.64
CA HIS A 99 -13.73 -1.89 6.36
C HIS A 99 -12.23 -1.58 6.39
N LEU A 100 -11.81 -0.56 7.14
CA LEU A 100 -10.39 -0.29 7.42
C LEU A 100 -9.77 -1.43 8.23
N GLU A 101 -10.39 -1.81 9.33
CA GLU A 101 -9.88 -2.87 10.20
C GLU A 101 -9.69 -4.19 9.43
N ALA A 102 -10.67 -4.57 8.62
CA ALA A 102 -10.59 -5.75 7.76
C ALA A 102 -9.45 -5.70 6.72
N ALA A 103 -8.97 -4.50 6.35
CA ALA A 103 -7.89 -4.29 5.38
C ALA A 103 -6.54 -3.96 6.04
N ARG A 104 -6.45 -3.98 7.38
CA ARG A 104 -5.27 -3.52 8.14
C ARG A 104 -3.99 -4.22 7.71
N SER A 105 -3.95 -5.56 7.77
CA SER A 105 -2.76 -6.34 7.39
C SER A 105 -2.32 -6.03 5.96
N ASP A 106 -3.28 -5.92 5.06
CA ASP A 106 -3.03 -5.80 3.64
C ASP A 106 -2.52 -4.41 3.26
N LEU A 107 -2.99 -3.37 3.96
CA LEU A 107 -2.57 -1.99 3.74
C LEU A 107 -1.24 -1.69 4.42
N LEU A 108 -0.96 -2.33 5.55
CA LEU A 108 0.22 -2.08 6.37
C LEU A 108 1.39 -3.02 6.05
N ALA A 109 1.24 -3.93 5.08
CA ALA A 109 2.30 -4.87 4.68
C ALA A 109 3.65 -4.20 4.34
N PHE A 110 3.66 -2.94 3.88
CA PHE A 110 4.90 -2.19 3.63
C PHE A 110 5.77 -2.02 4.88
N THR A 111 5.19 -2.07 6.08
CA THR A 111 5.91 -1.86 7.34
C THR A 111 6.91 -2.96 7.67
N ALA A 112 6.79 -4.14 7.04
CA ALA A 112 7.76 -5.22 7.13
C ALA A 112 9.05 -4.98 6.33
N PHE A 113 9.07 -3.95 5.48
CA PHE A 113 10.21 -3.61 4.62
C PHE A 113 11.07 -2.49 5.24
N PRO A 114 12.33 -2.30 4.80
CA PRO A 114 13.16 -1.18 5.25
C PRO A 114 12.51 0.18 5.01
N LYS A 115 12.57 1.08 6.00
CA LYS A 115 11.93 2.40 5.96
C LYS A 115 12.29 3.23 4.72
N GLN A 116 13.53 3.08 4.24
CA GLN A 116 14.09 3.77 3.10
C GLN A 116 13.30 3.52 1.81
N ILE A 117 12.68 2.34 1.68
CA ILE A 117 11.92 1.96 0.48
C ILE A 117 10.41 2.12 0.63
N TRP A 118 9.90 2.49 1.81
CA TRP A 118 8.45 2.64 2.03
C TRP A 118 7.80 3.57 1.01
N ARG A 119 8.41 4.75 0.79
CA ARG A 119 7.88 5.70 -0.18
C ARG A 119 7.84 5.12 -1.60
N GLN A 120 8.75 4.22 -1.94
CA GLN A 120 8.73 3.55 -3.24
C GLN A 120 7.59 2.53 -3.32
N ILE A 121 7.35 1.80 -2.23
CA ILE A 121 6.29 0.80 -2.11
C ILE A 121 4.90 1.42 -2.26
N TRP A 122 4.64 2.53 -1.55
CA TRP A 122 3.31 3.14 -1.56
C TRP A 122 3.13 4.28 -2.57
N SER A 123 4.19 4.82 -3.19
CA SER A 123 4.04 5.86 -4.21
C SER A 123 3.44 5.31 -5.51
N ASN A 124 2.56 6.11 -6.14
CA ASN A 124 2.04 5.80 -7.48
C ASN A 124 2.85 6.47 -8.60
N ASN A 125 3.96 7.14 -8.26
CA ASN A 125 4.82 7.81 -9.26
C ASN A 125 6.12 7.01 -9.48
N PRO A 126 6.20 6.17 -10.53
CA PRO A 126 7.38 5.35 -10.80
C PRO A 126 8.64 6.17 -11.08
N LEU A 127 8.51 7.42 -11.54
CA LEU A 127 9.67 8.30 -11.84
C LEU A 127 10.44 8.73 -10.58
N SER A 128 9.79 8.77 -9.42
CA SER A 128 10.45 9.12 -8.15
C SER A 128 11.23 7.96 -7.52
N VAL A 129 11.03 6.73 -8.01
CA VAL A 129 11.63 5.48 -7.51
C VAL A 129 12.96 5.16 -8.18
N ASN A 130 13.16 5.62 -9.42
CA ASN A 130 14.36 5.33 -10.22
C ASN A 130 15.39 6.48 -10.26
N ARG A 131 15.39 7.42 -9.30
CA ARG A 131 16.50 8.39 -9.22
C ARG A 131 17.68 7.67 -8.55
N PRO A 132 18.79 7.37 -9.26
CA PRO A 132 20.01 6.93 -8.60
C PRO A 132 20.38 8.01 -7.56
N SER A 133 20.74 7.58 -6.35
CA SER A 133 21.30 8.47 -5.33
C SER A 133 22.51 9.18 -5.93
N GLY A 134 22.30 10.44 -6.34
CA GLY A 134 23.28 11.23 -7.05
C GLY A 134 24.32 11.78 -6.10
N ASP A 135 25.20 10.92 -5.61
CA ASP A 135 26.53 11.31 -5.14
C ASP A 135 27.51 11.09 -6.30
N THR A 136 27.42 11.97 -7.30
CA THR A 136 28.53 12.19 -8.24
C THR A 136 28.48 13.64 -8.72
N ASN A 137 29.38 14.42 -8.13
CA ASN A 137 29.99 15.66 -8.59
C ASN A 137 29.53 16.19 -9.96
N LEU A 138 28.97 17.40 -9.96
CA LEU A 138 29.10 18.34 -11.06
C LEU A 138 29.49 19.71 -10.50
N THR A 139 30.77 19.86 -10.18
CA THR A 139 31.49 21.09 -10.53
C THR A 139 31.64 21.13 -12.04
N ALA A 140 31.19 22.19 -12.70
CA ALA A 140 31.93 22.89 -13.76
C ALA A 140 31.14 24.08 -14.31
N ALA A 141 31.81 25.23 -14.30
CA ALA A 141 31.79 26.35 -15.25
C ALA A 141 30.45 27.09 -15.51
#